data_AF-A0A2V8BGN6-F1
#
_entry.id   AF-A0A2V8BGN6-F1
#
_cell.length_a   1.000
_cell.length_b   1.000
_cell.length_c   1.000
_cell.angle_alpha   90.00
_cell.angle_beta   90.00
_cell.angle_gamma   90.00
#
_symmetry.space_group_name_H-M   'P 1'
#
loop_
_entity.id
_entity.type
_entity.pdbx_description
1 polymer ?
#
loop_
_entity_poly.entity_id
_entity_poly.type
_entity_poly.pdbx_seq_one_letter_code
_entity_poly.pdbx_strand_id
1 'polypeptide(L)'
;MHTQTGDASIGPDTNWVQNADGTYSRRDTRYANITLVGNGGSIWYNGLEARVEYRPSANARAGLSYTLSKTRSNTSTGLSTGGTTNPFDLDEDLGPDDNDRRHNLVVDASYLVRKIDVQLAGITSYRSPLPYSVTTSVQLDSDPFADRPEPRNSQRAAVDKSTDLRVSKIFRFGGKYAATAFWEMFNVFNVDNWLRYQGSLQSSTFGLPLTEGPKRRQQLGFRFDF
;
A
#
# COMPACT_ATOMS: atom_id res chain seq x y z
N MET A 1 -1.28 -17.16 -9.08
CA MET A 1 -1.13 -17.64 -7.69
C MET A 1 -2.41 -17.34 -6.93
N HIS A 2 -2.91 -18.30 -6.15
CA HIS A 2 -4.04 -18.12 -5.23
C HIS A 2 -3.58 -18.57 -3.84
N THR A 3 -3.84 -17.76 -2.83
CA THR A 3 -3.52 -18.10 -1.43
C THR A 3 -4.59 -17.62 -0.48
N GLN A 4 -4.76 -18.36 0.61
CA GLN A 4 -5.51 -17.95 1.78
C GLN A 4 -4.61 -18.12 3.00
N THR A 5 -4.55 -17.09 3.85
CA THR A 5 -3.73 -17.10 5.06
C THR A 5 -4.53 -16.58 6.24
N GLY A 6 -4.28 -17.13 7.43
CA GLY A 6 -4.79 -16.55 8.66
C GLY A 6 -4.14 -15.20 8.94
N ASP A 7 -4.90 -14.30 9.56
CA ASP A 7 -4.45 -12.96 9.93
C ASP A 7 -4.69 -12.69 11.41
N ALA A 8 -3.81 -11.88 12.00
CA ALA A 8 -3.96 -11.42 13.36
C ALA A 8 -5.10 -10.40 13.41
N SER A 9 -6.13 -10.71 14.19
CA SER A 9 -7.12 -9.71 14.58
C SER A 9 -6.74 -9.14 15.93
N ILE A 10 -6.95 -7.83 16.10
CA ILE A 10 -7.24 -7.30 17.44
C ILE A 10 -8.54 -8.01 17.82
N GLY A 11 -8.41 -9.16 18.46
CA GLY A 11 -9.52 -10.07 18.57
C GLY A 11 -10.63 -9.46 19.42
N PRO A 12 -11.78 -10.13 19.42
CA PRO A 12 -13.03 -9.52 19.83
C PRO A 12 -12.95 -8.93 21.24
N ASP A 13 -13.77 -7.92 21.49
CA ASP A 13 -14.08 -7.55 22.86
C ASP A 13 -14.87 -8.70 23.52
N THR A 14 -14.15 -9.57 24.20
CA THR A 14 -14.67 -10.75 24.89
C THR A 14 -15.55 -10.43 26.09
N ASN A 15 -15.69 -9.15 26.43
CA ASN A 15 -16.62 -8.71 27.44
C ASN A 15 -18.06 -8.67 26.94
N TRP A 16 -18.32 -8.76 25.64
CA TRP A 16 -19.68 -8.89 25.11
C TRP A 16 -20.20 -10.32 25.20
N VAL A 17 -21.48 -10.47 25.51
CA VAL A 17 -22.24 -11.72 25.45
C VAL A 17 -23.56 -11.46 24.76
N GLN A 18 -23.89 -12.28 23.77
CA GLN A 18 -25.22 -12.29 23.16
C GLN A 18 -26.18 -13.09 24.05
N ASN A 19 -27.27 -12.47 24.46
CA ASN A 19 -28.32 -13.06 25.27
C ASN A 19 -29.27 -13.90 24.39
N ALA A 20 -30.04 -14.80 25.01
CA ALA A 20 -30.97 -15.68 24.29
C ALA A 20 -32.11 -14.94 23.57
N ASP A 21 -32.39 -13.69 23.96
CA ASP A 21 -33.37 -12.81 23.34
C ASP A 21 -32.80 -11.97 22.18
N GLY A 22 -31.53 -12.18 21.82
CA GLY A 22 -30.83 -11.45 20.76
C GLY A 22 -30.23 -10.12 21.20
N THR A 23 -30.40 -9.71 22.46
CA THR A 23 -29.76 -8.50 23.01
C THR A 23 -28.30 -8.76 23.42
N TYR A 24 -27.52 -7.70 23.63
CA TYR A 24 -26.12 -7.80 24.02
C TYR A 24 -25.88 -7.23 25.42
N SER A 25 -25.10 -7.94 26.24
CA SER A 25 -24.74 -7.51 27.60
C SER A 25 -23.24 -7.66 27.88
N ARG A 26 -22.75 -6.98 28.93
CA ARG A 26 -21.36 -7.11 29.38
C ARG A 26 -21.22 -8.25 30.39
N ARG A 27 -20.22 -9.14 30.18
CA ARG A 27 -19.89 -10.25 31.09
C ARG A 27 -19.40 -9.72 32.45
N ASP A 28 -18.55 -8.70 32.44
CA ASP A 28 -18.04 -8.01 33.62
C ASP A 28 -18.21 -6.50 33.45
N THR A 29 -19.12 -5.90 34.22
CA THR A 29 -19.46 -4.48 34.14
C THR A 29 -18.40 -3.55 34.72
N ARG A 30 -17.37 -4.09 35.40
CA ARG A 30 -16.25 -3.29 35.93
C ARG A 30 -15.26 -2.86 34.85
N TYR A 31 -15.25 -3.56 33.73
CA TYR A 31 -14.38 -3.28 32.59
C TYR A 31 -15.24 -2.81 31.41
N ALA A 32 -14.78 -1.79 30.69
CA ALA A 32 -15.44 -1.39 29.45
C ALA A 32 -15.22 -2.47 28.39
N ASN A 33 -13.97 -2.69 27.97
CA ASN A 33 -13.61 -3.64 26.93
C ASN A 33 -12.57 -4.64 27.45
N ILE A 34 -12.72 -5.92 27.12
CA ILE A 34 -11.72 -6.97 27.35
C ILE A 34 -11.28 -7.51 25.97
N THR A 35 -10.22 -6.92 25.43
CA THR A 35 -9.69 -7.28 24.12
C THR A 35 -8.74 -8.47 24.22
N LEU A 36 -9.06 -9.56 23.52
CA LEU A 36 -8.16 -10.70 23.39
C LEU A 36 -7.57 -10.72 21.98
N VAL A 37 -6.25 -10.54 21.83
CA VAL A 37 -5.59 -10.65 20.52
C VAL A 37 -5.58 -12.11 20.08
N GLY A 38 -5.99 -12.37 18.84
CA GLY A 38 -6.08 -13.71 18.27
C GLY A 38 -5.80 -13.72 16.77
N ASN A 39 -5.84 -14.92 16.17
CA ASN A 39 -5.59 -15.11 14.73
C ASN A 39 -6.87 -15.55 14.00
N GLY A 40 -8.01 -14.95 14.36
CA GLY A 40 -9.31 -15.30 13.80
C GLY A 40 -9.55 -14.74 12.39
N GLY A 41 -8.73 -13.78 11.96
CA GLY A 41 -8.84 -13.15 10.65
C GLY A 41 -8.40 -14.05 9.50
N SER A 42 -8.80 -13.68 8.30
CA SER A 42 -8.37 -14.32 7.06
C SER A 42 -8.10 -13.28 5.96
N ILE A 43 -7.06 -13.55 5.17
CA ILE A 43 -6.72 -12.83 3.95
C ILE A 43 -6.79 -13.80 2.77
N TRP A 44 -7.41 -13.36 1.67
CA TRP A 44 -7.47 -14.07 0.40
C TRP A 44 -6.77 -13.26 -0.68
N TYR A 45 -5.81 -13.88 -1.36
CA TYR A 45 -5.01 -13.25 -2.41
C TYR A 45 -5.09 -14.01 -3.73
N ASN A 46 -5.21 -13.27 -4.81
CA ASN A 46 -5.07 -13.77 -6.18
C ASN A 46 -4.11 -12.84 -6.92
N GLY A 47 -3.11 -13.40 -7.58
CA GLY A 47 -2.09 -12.64 -8.30
C GLY A 47 -1.73 -13.26 -9.64
N LEU A 48 -1.55 -12.40 -10.63
CA LEU A 48 -0.90 -12.70 -11.90
C LEU A 48 0.27 -11.73 -12.07
N GLU A 49 1.44 -12.27 -12.34
CA GLU A 49 2.67 -11.50 -12.53
C GLU A 49 3.24 -11.82 -13.90
N ALA A 50 3.61 -10.78 -14.63
CA ALA A 50 4.26 -10.88 -15.92
C ALA A 50 5.47 -9.96 -15.96
N ARG A 51 6.59 -10.46 -16.46
CA ARG A 51 7.81 -9.69 -16.67
C ARG A 51 8.34 -9.93 -18.06
N VAL A 52 8.66 -8.83 -18.74
CA VAL A 52 9.34 -8.82 -20.04
C VAL A 52 10.63 -8.05 -19.88
N GLU A 53 11.71 -8.60 -20.44
CA GLU A 53 13.01 -7.98 -20.42
C GLU A 53 13.61 -7.99 -21.82
N TYR A 54 14.12 -6.83 -22.24
CA TYR A 54 14.68 -6.62 -23.56
C TYR A 54 16.10 -6.07 -23.43
N ARG A 55 17.07 -6.75 -24.06
CA ARG A 55 18.48 -6.35 -24.09
C ARG A 55 18.97 -6.24 -25.54
N PRO A 56 18.74 -5.11 -26.22
CA PRO A 56 19.11 -4.96 -27.64
C PRO A 56 20.62 -4.92 -27.88
N SER A 57 21.41 -4.59 -26.86
CA SER A 57 22.88 -4.57 -26.96
C SER A 57 23.49 -4.75 -25.58
N ALA A 58 24.81 -4.94 -25.51
CA ALA A 58 25.55 -4.97 -24.25
C ALA A 58 25.42 -3.67 -23.41
N ASN A 59 24.94 -2.57 -24.01
CA ASN A 59 24.89 -1.26 -23.37
C ASN A 59 23.46 -0.82 -23.01
N ALA A 60 22.46 -1.61 -23.38
CA ALA A 60 21.06 -1.21 -23.34
C ALA A 60 20.22 -2.32 -22.72
N ARG A 61 19.36 -1.97 -21.77
CA ARG A 61 18.32 -2.85 -21.24
C ARG A 61 17.04 -2.09 -21.02
N ALA A 62 15.91 -2.77 -21.18
CA ALA A 62 14.61 -2.33 -20.77
C ALA A 62 13.87 -3.49 -20.10
N GLY A 63 13.09 -3.18 -19.09
CA GLY A 63 12.27 -4.11 -18.34
C GLY A 63 10.86 -3.56 -18.20
N LEU A 64 9.88 -4.46 -18.25
CA LEU A 64 8.50 -4.20 -17.90
C LEU A 64 8.06 -5.29 -16.94
N SER A 65 7.50 -4.91 -15.80
CA SER A 65 6.92 -5.82 -14.82
C SER A 65 5.50 -5.36 -14.52
N TYR A 66 4.55 -6.27 -14.62
CA TYR A 66 3.14 -6.01 -14.37
C TYR A 66 2.57 -7.05 -13.43
N THR A 67 1.93 -6.57 -12.37
CA THR A 67 1.22 -7.38 -11.40
C THR A 67 -0.26 -6.98 -11.43
N LEU A 68 -1.12 -7.95 -11.73
CA LEU A 68 -2.56 -7.86 -11.52
C LEU A 68 -2.88 -8.64 -10.24
N SER A 69 -3.38 -7.96 -9.21
CA SER A 69 -3.66 -8.61 -7.92
C SER A 69 -5.04 -8.29 -7.37
N LYS A 70 -5.55 -9.19 -6.52
CA LYS A 70 -6.78 -9.00 -5.75
C LYS A 70 -6.53 -9.53 -4.36
N THR A 71 -6.63 -8.64 -3.36
CA THR A 71 -6.54 -9.01 -1.95
C THR A 71 -7.86 -8.63 -1.27
N ARG A 72 -8.43 -9.58 -0.53
CA ARG A 72 -9.56 -9.34 0.37
C ARG A 72 -9.17 -9.78 1.76
N SER A 73 -9.72 -9.12 2.76
CA SER A 73 -9.57 -9.53 4.16
C SER A 73 -10.84 -9.21 4.94
N ASN A 74 -11.03 -9.89 6.06
CA ASN A 74 -12.13 -9.62 7.00
C ASN A 74 -11.63 -8.92 8.28
N THR A 75 -10.38 -8.45 8.24
CA THR A 75 -9.71 -7.71 9.32
C THR A 75 -8.87 -6.59 8.68
N SER A 76 -8.56 -5.55 9.45
CA SER A 76 -7.69 -4.45 9.02
C SER A 76 -6.24 -4.67 9.46
N THR A 77 -5.31 -4.05 8.74
CA THR A 77 -3.87 -4.19 9.02
C THR A 77 -3.44 -3.48 10.32
N GLY A 78 -2.86 -4.24 11.26
CA GLY A 78 -2.13 -3.72 12.42
C GLY A 78 -2.78 -3.94 13.80
N LEU A 79 -1.95 -4.00 14.85
CA LEU A 79 -2.33 -4.21 16.26
C LEU A 79 -2.96 -2.98 16.94
N SER A 80 -3.22 -1.89 16.22
CA SER A 80 -3.65 -0.60 16.79
C SER A 80 -5.09 -0.26 16.40
N THR A 81 -5.99 -0.40 17.38
CA THR A 81 -7.30 0.27 17.54
C THR A 81 -8.04 0.63 16.25
N GLY A 82 -8.70 -0.39 15.72
CA GLY A 82 -9.70 -0.32 14.67
C GLY A 82 -10.34 -1.71 14.64
N GLY A 83 -11.15 -2.00 15.67
CA GLY A 83 -11.72 -3.32 15.87
C GLY A 83 -12.56 -3.76 14.67
N THR A 84 -12.77 -5.07 14.58
CA THR A 84 -13.79 -5.66 13.72
C THR A 84 -15.15 -5.07 14.12
N THR A 85 -16.01 -4.72 13.17
CA THR A 85 -17.37 -4.18 13.49
C THR A 85 -18.04 -5.13 14.46
N ASN A 86 -18.26 -6.37 14.04
CA ASN A 86 -18.85 -7.38 14.89
C ASN A 86 -17.81 -8.42 15.35
N PRO A 87 -17.58 -8.56 16.67
CA PRO A 87 -16.66 -9.55 17.21
C PRO A 87 -17.10 -11.01 17.01
N PHE A 88 -18.40 -11.25 16.76
CA PHE A 88 -18.98 -12.57 16.56
C PHE A 88 -19.05 -12.98 15.08
N ASP A 89 -19.00 -12.01 14.17
CA ASP A 89 -18.99 -12.23 12.73
C ASP A 89 -17.96 -11.30 12.06
N LEU A 90 -16.77 -11.85 11.81
CA LEU A 90 -15.70 -11.11 11.15
C LEU A 90 -16.01 -10.84 9.68
N ASP A 91 -16.82 -11.68 9.04
CA ASP A 91 -17.08 -11.59 7.61
C ASP A 91 -17.96 -10.38 7.25
N GLU A 92 -18.54 -9.71 8.25
CA GLU A 92 -19.12 -8.38 8.09
C GLU A 92 -18.11 -7.36 7.54
N ASP A 93 -16.84 -7.49 7.93
CA ASP A 93 -15.75 -6.63 7.49
C ASP A 93 -15.03 -7.13 6.23
N LEU A 94 -15.62 -8.13 5.55
CA LEU A 94 -15.04 -8.75 4.35
C LEU A 94 -15.05 -7.81 3.14
N GLY A 95 -13.99 -7.01 3.03
CA GLY A 95 -13.77 -6.04 1.96
C GLY A 95 -12.48 -6.29 1.18
N PRO A 96 -12.16 -5.42 0.21
CA PRO A 96 -10.79 -5.27 -0.28
C PRO A 96 -9.85 -5.04 0.91
N ASP A 97 -8.67 -5.66 0.88
CA ASP A 97 -7.65 -5.43 1.90
C ASP A 97 -7.15 -3.98 1.86
N ASP A 98 -6.62 -3.47 2.98
CA ASP A 98 -6.08 -2.10 3.06
C ASP A 98 -4.98 -1.87 2.01
N ASN A 99 -4.27 -2.94 1.62
CA ASN A 99 -3.22 -2.92 0.61
C ASN A 99 -3.67 -3.52 -0.74
N ASP A 100 -4.98 -3.69 -1.02
CA ASP A 100 -5.48 -4.18 -2.31
C ASP A 100 -5.11 -3.20 -3.45
N ARG A 101 -4.00 -3.45 -4.14
CA ARG A 101 -3.65 -2.73 -5.37
C ARG A 101 -3.86 -3.62 -6.58
N ARG A 102 -4.93 -3.31 -7.33
CA ARG A 102 -5.34 -4.07 -8.51
C ARG A 102 -4.26 -4.18 -9.57
N HIS A 103 -3.66 -3.06 -9.94
CA HIS A 103 -2.68 -2.97 -11.02
C HIS A 103 -1.42 -2.31 -10.49
N ASN A 104 -0.28 -2.97 -10.67
CA ASN A 104 1.04 -2.41 -10.42
C ASN A 104 1.90 -2.64 -11.68
N LEU A 105 2.28 -1.55 -12.34
CA LEU A 105 3.12 -1.56 -13.52
C LEU A 105 4.42 -0.84 -13.20
N VAL A 106 5.56 -1.49 -13.48
CA VAL A 106 6.89 -0.92 -13.36
C VAL A 106 7.61 -1.07 -14.69
N VAL A 107 8.13 0.03 -15.21
CA VAL A 107 8.96 0.05 -16.42
C VAL A 107 10.32 0.62 -16.05
N ASP A 108 11.38 -0.08 -16.38
CA ASP A 108 12.76 0.38 -16.17
C ASP A 108 13.56 0.32 -17.46
N ALA A 109 14.49 1.24 -17.64
CA ALA A 109 15.39 1.24 -18.77
C ALA A 109 16.74 1.83 -18.38
N SER A 110 17.81 1.34 -19.00
CA SER A 110 19.12 1.97 -18.90
C SER A 110 19.92 1.84 -20.18
N TYR A 111 20.68 2.88 -20.50
CA TYR A 111 21.54 2.97 -21.67
C TYR A 111 22.89 3.59 -21.33
N LEU A 112 23.98 2.92 -21.72
CA LEU A 112 25.35 3.41 -21.60
C LEU A 112 25.86 3.93 -22.95
N VAL A 113 26.08 5.24 -23.04
CA VAL A 113 26.70 5.90 -24.18
C VAL A 113 28.22 5.75 -24.09
N ARG A 114 28.77 4.64 -24.58
CA ARG A 114 30.20 4.30 -24.47
C ARG A 114 31.17 5.36 -25.01
N LYS A 115 30.76 6.16 -26.00
CA LYS A 115 31.64 7.21 -26.58
C LYS A 115 31.98 8.32 -25.59
N ILE A 116 31.07 8.58 -24.65
CA ILE A 116 31.20 9.65 -23.67
C ILE A 116 31.08 9.14 -22.24
N ASP A 117 30.97 7.82 -22.05
CA ASP A 117 30.91 7.20 -20.74
C ASP A 117 29.81 7.76 -19.83
N VAL A 118 28.67 8.07 -20.45
CA VAL A 118 27.46 8.51 -19.74
C VAL A 118 26.44 7.38 -19.72
N GLN A 119 25.95 7.05 -18.53
CA GLN A 119 24.84 6.13 -18.34
C GLN A 119 23.58 6.91 -17.99
N LEU A 120 22.51 6.62 -18.71
CA LEU A 120 21.16 7.07 -18.40
C LEU A 120 20.39 5.86 -17.87
N ALA A 121 19.66 6.03 -16.77
CA ALA A 121 18.73 5.04 -16.27
C ALA A 121 17.45 5.72 -15.81
N GLY A 122 16.31 5.09 -16.03
CA GLY A 122 15.03 5.59 -15.57
C GLY A 122 14.14 4.44 -15.13
N ILE A 123 13.26 4.73 -14.19
CA ILE A 123 12.23 3.81 -13.72
C ILE A 123 10.92 4.57 -13.57
N THR A 124 9.82 3.98 -14.00
CA THR A 124 8.47 4.52 -13.85
C THR A 124 7.59 3.48 -13.19
N SER A 125 6.85 3.87 -12.16
CA SER A 125 5.84 3.05 -11.51
C SER A 125 4.46 3.67 -11.67
N TYR A 126 3.48 2.83 -11.98
CA TYR A 126 2.05 3.14 -11.96
C TYR A 126 1.34 2.15 -11.07
N ARG A 127 0.56 2.64 -10.10
CA ARG A 127 -0.22 1.82 -9.18
C ARG A 127 -1.67 2.31 -9.14
N SER A 128 -2.62 1.43 -9.43
CA SER A 128 -4.06 1.71 -9.34
C SER A 128 -4.46 2.09 -7.92
N PRO A 129 -5.46 2.94 -7.67
CA PRO A 129 -5.80 3.44 -6.32
C PRO A 129 -5.80 2.40 -5.20
N LEU A 130 -5.30 2.80 -4.01
CA LEU A 130 -5.55 2.05 -2.78
C LEU A 130 -7.03 2.24 -2.38
N PRO A 131 -7.64 1.23 -1.76
CA PRO A 131 -8.94 1.43 -1.16
C PRO A 131 -8.83 2.22 0.15
N TYR A 132 -9.95 2.80 0.57
CA TYR A 132 -10.10 3.31 1.93
C TYR A 132 -11.55 3.09 2.38
N SER A 133 -11.74 3.02 3.70
CA SER A 133 -13.06 2.83 4.29
C SER A 133 -13.68 4.17 4.66
N VAL A 134 -14.98 4.31 4.41
CA VAL A 134 -15.77 5.37 5.03
C VAL A 134 -16.19 4.92 6.43
N THR A 135 -16.13 5.85 7.38
CA THR A 135 -16.46 5.60 8.77
C THR A 135 -17.52 6.57 9.26
N THR A 136 -18.26 6.14 10.27
CA THR A 136 -19.23 6.97 10.98
C THR A 136 -19.08 6.75 12.48
N SER A 137 -19.42 7.77 13.26
CA SER A 137 -19.61 7.66 14.71
C SER A 137 -21.08 7.53 15.10
N VAL A 138 -21.98 7.43 14.12
CA VAL A 138 -23.43 7.32 14.32
C VAL A 138 -23.84 5.87 14.17
N GLN A 139 -24.64 5.37 15.10
CA GLN A 139 -25.20 4.04 14.99
C GLN A 139 -26.25 3.98 13.89
N LEU A 140 -26.07 3.01 13.01
CA LEU A 140 -26.90 2.72 11.84
C LEU A 140 -27.89 1.59 12.13
N ASP A 141 -27.65 0.76 13.14
CA ASP A 141 -28.58 -0.27 13.57
C ASP A 141 -28.87 -0.29 15.10
N SER A 142 -29.38 -1.42 15.60
CA SER A 142 -29.82 -1.57 17.00
C SER A 142 -28.85 -2.32 17.89
N ASP A 143 -27.72 -2.79 17.36
CA ASP A 143 -26.71 -3.47 18.15
C ASP A 143 -25.73 -2.47 18.80
N PRO A 144 -24.79 -2.89 19.66
CA PRO A 144 -23.85 -1.97 20.33
C PRO A 144 -22.50 -1.84 19.62
N PHE A 145 -22.36 -2.40 18.42
CA PHE A 145 -21.11 -2.48 17.67
C PHE A 145 -20.92 -1.28 16.75
N ALA A 146 -19.67 -0.99 16.36
CA ALA A 146 -19.39 0.16 15.54
C ALA A 146 -19.77 -0.08 14.07
N ASP A 147 -20.77 0.64 13.57
CA ASP A 147 -21.25 0.44 12.21
C ASP A 147 -20.33 1.01 11.13
N ARG A 148 -20.38 0.35 9.96
CA ARG A 148 -19.85 0.89 8.72
C ARG A 148 -20.99 1.34 7.81
N PRO A 149 -20.96 2.59 7.30
CA PRO A 149 -22.01 3.08 6.40
C PRO A 149 -21.96 2.45 5.01
N GLU A 150 -20.87 1.75 4.69
CA GLU A 150 -20.67 1.02 3.45
C GLU A 150 -19.67 -0.12 3.68
N PRO A 151 -19.60 -1.12 2.77
CA PRO A 151 -18.63 -2.20 2.91
C PRO A 151 -17.21 -1.67 3.07
N ARG A 152 -16.43 -2.30 3.95
CA ARG A 152 -15.04 -1.92 4.21
C ARG A 152 -14.28 -1.76 2.89
N ASN A 153 -13.52 -0.68 2.78
CA ASN A 153 -12.60 -0.45 1.65
C ASN A 153 -13.29 -0.42 0.27
N SER A 154 -14.57 0.00 0.21
CA SER A 154 -15.32 0.17 -1.04
C SER A 154 -14.87 1.40 -1.84
N GLN A 155 -14.40 2.47 -1.19
CA GLN A 155 -13.93 3.68 -1.88
C GLN A 155 -12.52 3.51 -2.45
N ARG A 156 -12.14 4.40 -3.37
CA ARG A 156 -10.84 4.39 -4.03
C ARG A 156 -10.16 5.76 -3.94
N ALA A 157 -8.90 5.74 -3.52
CA ALA A 157 -8.02 6.90 -3.45
C ALA A 157 -7.59 7.38 -4.86
N ALA A 158 -6.55 8.20 -4.93
CA ALA A 158 -5.88 8.51 -6.19
C ALA A 158 -4.94 7.39 -6.66
N VAL A 159 -4.68 7.38 -7.95
CA VAL A 159 -3.58 6.63 -8.57
C VAL A 159 -2.23 7.13 -8.04
N ASP A 160 -1.27 6.21 -7.86
CA ASP A 160 0.12 6.55 -7.51
C ASP A 160 0.99 6.39 -8.76
N LYS A 161 1.76 7.44 -9.07
CA LYS A 161 2.62 7.52 -10.26
C LYS A 161 3.94 8.20 -9.91
N SER A 162 5.04 7.55 -10.24
CA SER A 162 6.37 8.16 -10.12
C SER A 162 7.24 7.79 -11.30
N THR A 163 8.08 8.73 -11.70
CA THR A 163 9.17 8.51 -12.65
C THR A 163 10.43 9.04 -12.04
N ASP A 164 11.45 8.20 -11.94
CA ASP A 164 12.76 8.54 -11.42
C ASP A 164 13.80 8.40 -12.52
N LEU A 165 14.81 9.25 -12.48
CA LEU A 165 15.87 9.34 -13.47
C LEU A 165 17.23 9.39 -12.78
N ARG A 166 18.20 8.68 -13.35
CA ARG A 166 19.61 8.75 -12.98
C ARG A 166 20.46 9.02 -14.20
N VAL A 167 21.38 9.98 -14.07
CA VAL A 167 22.44 10.26 -15.03
C VAL A 167 23.77 10.04 -14.33
N SER A 168 24.63 9.21 -14.91
CA SER A 168 25.97 8.93 -14.36
C SER A 168 27.03 9.21 -15.42
N LYS A 169 28.13 9.84 -15.03
CA LYS A 169 29.33 10.05 -15.84
C LYS A 169 30.48 9.27 -15.24
N ILE A 170 31.08 8.40 -16.05
CA ILE A 170 32.24 7.59 -15.67
C ILE A 170 33.49 8.28 -16.22
N PHE A 171 34.47 8.50 -15.35
CA PHE A 171 35.80 9.01 -15.64
C PHE A 171 36.79 7.86 -15.47
N ARG A 172 37.51 7.49 -16.54
CA ARG A 172 38.51 6.42 -16.51
C ARG A 172 39.91 7.04 -16.49
N PHE A 173 40.74 6.65 -15.53
CA PHE A 173 42.07 7.26 -15.30
C PHE A 173 43.23 6.35 -15.72
N GLY A 174 42.97 5.33 -16.55
CA GLY A 174 43.96 4.32 -16.93
C GLY A 174 44.14 3.23 -15.87
N GLY A 175 44.52 2.03 -16.30
CA GLY A 175 44.58 0.86 -15.42
C GLY A 175 43.21 0.49 -14.86
N LYS A 176 43.14 0.21 -13.55
CA LYS A 176 41.93 -0.20 -12.83
C LYS A 176 41.14 0.96 -12.20
N TYR A 177 41.67 2.19 -12.23
CA TYR A 177 41.08 3.33 -11.54
C TYR A 177 39.96 4.00 -12.34
N ALA A 178 38.81 4.19 -11.71
CA ALA A 178 37.69 4.94 -12.26
C ALA A 178 36.96 5.77 -11.19
N ALA A 179 36.37 6.90 -11.59
CA ALA A 179 35.43 7.63 -10.76
C ALA A 179 34.08 7.73 -11.48
N THR A 180 32.98 7.63 -10.75
CA THR A 180 31.64 7.85 -11.29
C THR A 180 30.98 8.97 -10.51
N ALA A 181 30.67 10.08 -11.18
CA ALA A 181 29.77 11.09 -10.64
C ALA A 181 28.35 10.79 -11.12
N PHE A 182 27.35 10.98 -10.28
CA PHE A 182 25.96 10.75 -10.66
C PHE A 182 25.02 11.77 -10.04
N TRP A 183 23.91 11.96 -10.75
CA TRP A 183 22.78 12.77 -10.35
C TRP A 183 21.51 11.93 -10.48
N GLU A 184 20.69 11.96 -9.44
CA GLU A 184 19.42 11.27 -9.36
C GLU A 184 18.30 12.28 -9.12
N MET A 185 17.22 12.15 -9.88
CA MET A 185 15.98 12.89 -9.67
C MET A 185 14.85 11.89 -9.45
N PHE A 186 14.26 11.95 -8.27
CA PHE A 186 13.06 11.19 -7.90
C PHE A 186 11.82 12.03 -8.19
N ASN A 187 10.75 11.39 -8.66
CA ASN A 187 9.50 12.06 -9.04
C ASN A 187 9.76 13.25 -10.00
N VAL A 188 10.36 12.95 -11.14
CA VAL A 188 10.75 13.90 -12.19
C VAL A 188 9.59 14.79 -12.60
N PHE A 189 8.37 14.28 -12.61
CA PHE A 189 7.18 15.06 -12.99
C PHE A 189 6.52 15.82 -11.83
N ASN A 190 7.07 15.72 -10.61
CA ASN A 190 6.56 16.38 -9.41
C ASN A 190 5.07 16.07 -9.12
N VAL A 191 4.64 14.84 -9.39
CA VAL A 191 3.27 14.36 -9.19
C VAL A 191 2.94 14.33 -7.71
N ASP A 192 1.72 14.77 -7.35
CA ASP A 192 1.13 14.56 -6.03
C ASP A 192 0.75 13.09 -5.84
N ASN A 193 1.47 12.37 -4.98
CA ASN A 193 1.14 11.00 -4.62
C ASN A 193 0.51 10.98 -3.22
N TRP A 194 -0.82 10.95 -3.19
CA TRP A 194 -1.59 10.95 -1.94
C TRP A 194 -1.57 9.57 -1.27
N LEU A 195 -1.27 9.55 0.03
CA LEU A 195 -1.10 8.30 0.79
C LEU A 195 -2.37 7.90 1.57
N ARG A 196 -3.17 8.87 2.00
CA ARG A 196 -4.36 8.65 2.84
C ARG A 196 -5.46 9.64 2.48
N TYR A 197 -6.70 9.23 2.72
CA TYR A 197 -7.92 10.01 2.47
C TYR A 197 -8.76 10.08 3.75
N GLN A 198 -9.53 11.16 3.90
CA GLN A 198 -10.46 11.34 5.01
C GLN A 198 -11.73 10.51 4.78
N GLY A 199 -11.90 9.46 5.57
CA GLY A 199 -13.06 8.55 5.47
C GLY A 199 -14.24 8.88 6.38
N SER A 200 -14.10 9.77 7.38
CA SER A 200 -15.19 10.07 8.31
C SER A 200 -16.26 10.96 7.67
N LEU A 201 -17.52 10.49 7.66
CA LEU A 201 -18.67 11.27 7.19
C LEU A 201 -18.92 12.55 8.02
N GLN A 202 -18.42 12.59 9.25
CA GLN A 202 -18.51 13.74 10.15
C GLN A 202 -17.48 14.83 9.83
N SER A 203 -16.48 14.55 8.99
CA SER A 203 -15.45 15.52 8.63
C SER A 203 -15.91 16.45 7.52
N SER A 204 -15.67 17.75 7.67
CA SER A 204 -15.86 18.74 6.59
C SER A 204 -14.94 18.52 5.39
N THR A 205 -13.88 17.72 5.57
CA THR A 205 -12.91 17.34 4.53
C THR A 205 -13.08 15.91 4.04
N PHE A 206 -14.26 15.30 4.25
CA PHE A 206 -14.58 13.97 3.74
C PHE A 206 -14.18 13.79 2.26
N GLY A 207 -13.53 12.67 1.95
CA GLY A 207 -13.07 12.34 0.60
C GLY A 207 -11.84 13.13 0.12
N LEU A 208 -11.28 14.03 0.94
CA LEU A 208 -10.07 14.76 0.58
C LEU A 208 -8.79 14.03 1.04
N PRO A 209 -7.67 14.22 0.32
CA PRO A 209 -6.37 13.71 0.75
C PRO A 209 -5.92 14.28 2.10
N LEU A 210 -5.33 13.44 2.94
CA LEU A 210 -4.81 13.82 4.27
C LEU A 210 -3.29 13.98 4.30
N THR A 211 -2.58 13.13 3.56
CA THR A 211 -1.12 13.08 3.59
C THR A 211 -0.57 12.84 2.20
N GLU A 212 0.55 13.47 1.92
CA GLU A 212 1.25 13.38 0.65
C GLU A 212 2.59 12.64 0.81
N GLY A 213 2.96 11.86 -0.20
CA GLY A 213 4.29 11.30 -0.34
C GLY A 213 5.33 12.33 -0.80
N PRO A 214 6.61 11.92 -0.93
CA PRO A 214 7.67 12.82 -1.35
C PRO A 214 7.45 13.42 -2.75
N LYS A 215 7.59 14.74 -2.83
CA LYS A 215 7.71 15.50 -4.07
C LYS A 215 9.03 15.22 -4.80
N ARG A 216 9.29 15.97 -5.86
CA ARG A 216 10.56 15.92 -6.58
C ARG A 216 11.74 16.11 -5.61
N ARG A 217 12.67 15.16 -5.61
CA ARG A 217 13.91 15.23 -4.83
C ARG A 217 15.09 14.95 -5.74
N GLN A 218 16.23 15.56 -5.42
CA GLN A 218 17.45 15.42 -6.19
C GLN A 218 18.60 15.02 -5.29
N GLN A 219 19.48 14.16 -5.81
CA GLN A 219 20.67 13.70 -5.11
C GLN A 219 21.87 13.74 -6.05
N LEU A 220 23.02 14.06 -5.48
CA LEU A 220 24.32 14.02 -6.14
C LEU A 220 25.21 13.04 -5.37
N GLY A 221 26.01 12.28 -6.09
CA GLY A 221 26.93 11.36 -5.47
C GLY A 221 28.14 11.09 -6.35
N PHE A 222 29.16 10.51 -5.73
CA PHE A 222 30.37 10.06 -6.39
C PHE A 222 30.77 8.68 -5.87
N ARG A 223 31.38 7.88 -6.74
CA ARG A 223 31.98 6.58 -6.41
C ARG A 223 33.40 6.53 -6.98
N PHE A 224 34.34 5.96 -6.25
CA PHE A 224 35.69 5.70 -6.73
C PHE A 224 35.97 4.19 -6.72
N ASP A 225 36.49 3.67 -7.82
CA ASP A 225 36.82 2.27 -8.05
C ASP A 225 38.37 2.17 -8.16
N PHE A 226 38.99 1.26 -7.40
CA PHE A 226 40.46 1.14 -7.24
C PHE A 226 40.97 -0.30 -7.24
#